data_AF-A0A844ZKN9-F1
#
_entry.id   AF-A0A844ZKN9-F1
#
_cell.length_a   1.000
_cell.length_b   1.000
_cell.length_c   1.000
_cell.angle_alpha   90.00
_cell.angle_beta   90.00
_cell.angle_gamma   90.00
#
_symmetry.space_group_name_H-M   'P 1'
#
loop_
_entity.id
_entity.type
_entity.pdbx_description
1 polymer ?
#
loop_
_entity_poly.entity_id
_entity_poly.type
_entity_poly.pdbx_seq_one_letter_code
_entity_poly.pdbx_strand_id
1 'polypeptide(L)' 'MDNAPETTLVDTPRVSCDGAGEIRGGTGYRPAALGHPRVYMQIDEKGFVDCGYCDRRFILKGGPADITAGKQAA' A
#
# COMPACT_ATOMS: atom_id res chain seq x y z
N MET A 1 -4.49 21.56 3.76
CA MET A 1 -3.39 20.58 3.70
C MET A 1 -4.02 19.21 3.75
N ASP A 2 -4.39 18.69 2.58
CA ASP A 2 -4.92 17.34 2.44
C ASP A 2 -3.77 16.34 2.53
N ASN A 3 -3.44 15.90 3.75
CA ASN A 3 -2.56 14.75 4.00
C ASN A 3 -3.38 13.47 3.79
N ALA A 4 -3.92 13.28 2.59
CA ALA A 4 -4.59 12.05 2.24
C ALA A 4 -3.51 10.96 2.08
N PRO A 5 -3.52 9.90 2.89
CA PRO A 5 -2.52 8.83 2.77
C PRO A 5 -2.60 8.20 1.38
N GLU A 6 -1.46 7.81 0.85
CA GLU A 6 -1.40 7.11 -0.45
C GLU A 6 -2.03 5.72 -0.29
N THR A 7 -3.15 5.46 -0.97
CA THR A 7 -3.90 4.21 -0.80
C THR A 7 -3.58 3.21 -1.92
N THR A 8 -3.28 1.97 -1.56
CA THR A 8 -3.09 0.86 -2.49
C THR A 8 -4.12 -0.23 -2.22
N LEU A 9 -4.84 -0.68 -3.26
CA LEU A 9 -5.78 -1.79 -3.16
C LEU A 9 -5.03 -3.12 -3.30
N VAL A 10 -5.32 -4.06 -2.40
CA VAL A 10 -4.72 -5.39 -2.39
C VAL A 10 -5.79 -6.47 -2.37
N ASP A 11 -5.47 -7.62 -2.96
CA ASP A 11 -6.37 -8.77 -3.03
C ASP A 11 -6.22 -9.71 -1.83
N THR A 12 -5.12 -9.59 -1.07
CA THR A 12 -4.81 -10.46 0.06
C THR A 12 -4.63 -9.68 1.36
N PRO A 13 -5.08 -10.21 2.52
CA PRO A 13 -4.92 -9.55 3.81
C PRO A 13 -3.47 -9.55 4.30
N ARG A 14 -2.61 -10.42 3.77
CA ARG A 14 -1.16 -10.40 4.03
C ARG A 14 -0.50 -9.60 2.91
N VAL A 15 0.15 -8.50 3.28
CA VAL A 15 0.78 -7.56 2.35
C VAL A 15 2.24 -7.34 2.72
N SER A 16 3.06 -7.00 1.73
CA SER A 16 4.43 -6.57 1.95
C SER A 16 4.64 -5.17 1.40
N CYS A 17 5.27 -4.30 2.17
CA CYS A 17 5.72 -3.01 1.68
C CYS A 17 7.25 -2.98 1.69
N ASP A 18 7.84 -2.58 0.57
CA ASP A 18 9.27 -2.33 0.42
C ASP A 18 9.58 -0.87 0.08
N GLY A 19 8.59 0.04 0.22
CA GLY A 19 8.75 1.46 -0.07
C GLY A 19 8.98 1.80 -1.54
N ALA A 20 8.85 0.83 -2.47
CA ALA A 20 9.22 1.02 -3.88
C ALA A 20 8.27 0.37 -4.89
N GLY A 21 7.12 -0.13 -4.46
CA GLY A 21 6.20 -0.91 -5.31
C GLY A 21 5.83 -0.28 -6.67
N GLU A 22 5.81 1.05 -6.79
CA GLU A 22 5.48 1.78 -8.03
C GLU A 22 6.73 2.21 -8.84
N ILE A 23 7.92 2.04 -8.27
CA ILE A 23 9.20 2.43 -8.89
C ILE A 23 9.69 1.27 -9.76
N ARG A 24 9.15 1.21 -10.98
CA ARG A 24 9.68 0.49 -12.15
C ARG A 24 10.39 -0.83 -11.81
N GLY A 25 9.66 -1.83 -11.34
CA GLY A 25 10.15 -3.22 -11.34
C GLY A 25 10.15 -3.80 -12.76
N GLY A 26 11.25 -4.42 -13.19
CA GLY A 26 11.36 -5.03 -14.53
C GLY A 26 12.43 -6.13 -14.59
N THR A 27 12.55 -6.81 -15.73
CA THR A 27 13.45 -7.98 -15.95
C THR A 27 14.95 -7.71 -15.80
N GLY A 28 15.35 -6.52 -15.32
CA GLY A 28 16.72 -6.16 -14.98
C GLY A 28 16.87 -5.19 -13.80
N TYR A 29 15.78 -4.81 -13.13
CA TYR A 29 15.84 -3.89 -11.99
C TYR A 29 14.84 -4.32 -10.92
N ARG A 30 15.37 -4.57 -9.71
CA ARG A 30 14.54 -4.76 -8.52
C ARG A 30 14.15 -3.39 -8.00
N PRO A 31 12.87 -3.15 -7.65
CA PRO A 31 12.48 -1.94 -6.93
C PRO A 31 13.40 -1.79 -5.71
N ALA A 32 14.18 -0.71 -5.69
CA ALA A 32 15.10 -0.45 -4.59
C ALA A 32 14.30 0.16 -3.45
N ALA A 33 14.45 -0.35 -2.23
CA ALA A 33 13.64 0.09 -1.11
C ALA A 33 13.91 1.56 -0.74
N LEU A 34 13.10 2.49 -1.25
CA LEU A 34 13.34 3.95 -1.18
C LEU A 34 12.97 4.58 0.18
N GLY A 35 12.85 3.79 1.25
CA GLY A 35 12.50 4.36 2.57
C GLY A 35 12.65 3.43 3.76
N HIS A 36 12.46 2.11 3.59
CA HIS A 36 12.60 1.14 4.67
C HIS A 36 12.83 -0.28 4.14
N PRO A 37 13.38 -1.20 4.94
CA PRO A 37 13.46 -2.61 4.58
C PRO A 37 12.08 -3.20 4.27
N ARG A 38 12.03 -4.28 3.47
CA ARG A 38 10.76 -4.98 3.22
C ARG A 38 10.13 -5.43 4.54
N VAL A 39 8.93 -4.94 4.80
CA VAL A 39 8.11 -5.34 5.96
C VAL A 39 6.87 -6.07 5.49
N TYR A 40 6.43 -7.02 6.30
CA TYR A 40 5.19 -7.77 6.07
C TYR A 40 4.18 -7.33 7.11
N MET A 41 2.97 -7.02 6.66
CA MET A 41 1.89 -6.50 7.48
C MET A 41 0.63 -7.30 7.21
N GLN A 42 -0.28 -7.31 8.18
CA GLN A 42 -1.56 -7.98 8.09
C GLN A 42 -2.67 -6.95 8.21
N ILE A 43 -3.58 -6.97 7.24
CA ILE A 43 -4.83 -6.22 7.26
C ILE A 43 -5.74 -6.82 8.33
N ASP A 44 -6.23 -5.96 9.21
CA ASP A 44 -7.15 -6.32 10.29
C ASP A 44 -8.62 -6.21 9.82
N GLU A 45 -9.55 -6.40 10.74
CA GLU A 45 -11.00 -6.36 10.48
C GLU A 45 -11.49 -4.98 10.01
N LYS A 46 -10.69 -3.91 10.17
CA LYS A 46 -11.01 -2.59 9.61
C LYS A 46 -10.89 -2.57 8.09
N GLY A 47 -10.27 -3.59 7.49
CA GLY A 47 -10.11 -3.73 6.05
C GLY A 47 -8.94 -2.93 5.46
N PHE A 48 -8.09 -2.33 6.30
CA PHE A 48 -6.85 -1.70 5.86
C PHE A 48 -5.69 -1.85 6.85
N VAL A 49 -4.46 -1.63 6.38
CA VAL A 49 -3.26 -1.48 7.23
C VAL A 49 -2.38 -0.36 6.72
N ASP A 50 -1.84 0.44 7.64
CA ASP A 50 -0.93 1.53 7.33
C ASP A 50 0.52 1.08 7.50
N CYS A 51 1.37 1.42 6.53
CA CYS A 51 2.80 1.20 6.64
C CYS A 51 3.44 2.32 7.47
N GLY A 52 3.98 1.96 8.64
CA GLY A 52 4.62 2.91 9.57
C GLY A 52 5.91 3.58 9.08
N TYR A 53 6.24 3.49 7.79
CA TYR A 53 7.47 4.03 7.21
C TYR A 53 7.25 4.92 5.99
N CYS A 54 6.20 4.69 5.19
CA CYS A 54 5.99 5.39 3.92
C CYS A 54 4.56 5.93 3.76
N ASP A 55 3.80 6.08 4.86
CA ASP A 55 2.43 6.62 4.91
C ASP A 55 1.42 5.98 3.93
N ARG A 56 1.77 4.81 3.39
CA ARG A 56 0.95 4.03 2.47
C ARG A 56 -0.08 3.22 3.23
N ARG A 57 -1.33 3.30 2.77
CA ARG A 57 -2.46 2.53 3.29
C ARG A 57 -2.84 1.42 2.33
N PHE A 58 -2.71 0.17 2.77
CA PHE A 58 -3.16 -0.99 1.99
C PHE A 58 -4.60 -1.33 2.38
N ILE A 59 -5.51 -1.32 1.41
CA ILE A 59 -6.94 -1.62 1.59
C ILE A 59 -7.26 -2.95 0.93
N LEU A 60 -7.96 -3.84 1.64
CA LEU A 60 -8.42 -5.10 1.10
C LEU A 60 -9.61 -4.87 0.16
N LYS A 61 -9.50 -5.31 -1.10
CA LYS A 61 -10.60 -5.21 -2.07
C LYS A 61 -11.84 -5.97 -1.57
N GLY A 62 -13.00 -5.33 -1.66
CA GLY A 62 -14.26 -5.86 -1.12
C GLY A 62 -14.33 -5.90 0.41
N GLY A 63 -13.32 -5.36 1.10
CA GLY A 63 -13.31 -5.21 2.55
C GLY A 63 -14.10 -3.98 3.02
N PRO A 64 -14.31 -3.84 4.33
CA PRO A 64 -15.10 -2.74 4.90
C PRO A 64 -14.50 -1.34 4.67
N ALA A 65 -13.22 -1.25 4.30
CA ALA A 65 -12.54 0.00 3.95
C ALA A 65 -12.52 0.29 2.44
N ASP A 66 -13.05 -0.60 1.60
CA ASP A 66 -13.19 -0.40 0.15
C ASP A 66 -14.42 0.48 -0.16
N ILE A 67 -14.49 1.66 0.47
CA ILE A 67 -15.65 2.56 0.41
C ILE A 67 -15.51 3.67 -0.64
N THR A 68 -14.34 3.83 -1.28
CA THR A 68 -14.09 4.97 -2.15
C THR A 68 -12.97 4.72 -3.17
N ALA A 69 -13.19 3.88 -4.18
CA ALA A 69 -12.43 3.92 -5.44
C ALA A 69 -12.73 5.20 -6.28
N GLY A 70 -12.90 6.35 -5.60
CA GLY A 70 -13.38 7.62 -6.17
C GLY A 70 -12.43 8.80 -6.03
N LYS A 71 -11.27 8.64 -5.39
CA LYS A 71 -10.20 9.63 -5.39
C LYS A 71 -8.90 8.86 -5.24
N GLN A 72 -8.14 8.66 -6.31
CA GLN A 72 -6.66 8.60 -6.40
C GLN A 72 -6.29 8.37 -7.87
N ALA A 73 -6.54 9.39 -8.69
CA ALA A 73 -5.95 9.59 -10.02
C ALA A 73 -6.12 11.09 -10.34
N ALA A 74 -5.19 11.91 -9.84
CA ALA A 74 -4.95 13.26 -10.31
C ALA A 74 -3.44 13.47 -10.35
#